data_AF-A0A9P6ZKK9-F1
#
_entry.id   AF-A0A9P6ZKK9-F1
#
_cell.length_a   1.000
_cell.length_b   1.000
_cell.length_c   1.000
_cell.angle_alpha   90.00
_cell.angle_beta   90.00
_cell.angle_gamma   90.00
#
_symmetry.space_group_name_H-M   'P 1'
#
loop_
_entity.id
_entity.type
_entity.pdbx_description
1 polymer ?
#
loop_
_entity_poly.entity_id
_entity_poly.type
_entity_poly.pdbx_seq_one_letter_code
_entity_poly.pdbx_strand_id
1 'polypeptide(L)'
;MLPWSNSSATPLSQLLSFIFTFLSFLPRISWALDWIDYSPDGFATMTHYSLPENFIAACGCTSTSTNYPTAAMNQMAYGSSTSYGPACGQCFNLTLLNSFLSNPPFYPNVTKSVVIKITDLCPLSHSGWCNATTHGPNAAGHYLNFDLAWPSSSIPNDFFPSNEPFYGYTDFGVWNISYQSVSCTNWEGWNHAAALGSVANLGYSACCPGNPTGNTNDTCPSYSDNNGIPPDTQTSGFAISSSISFLPIVTLAVSLLSHML
;
A
#
# COMPACT_ATOMS: atom_id res chain seq x y z
N MET A 1 -25.92 63.98 48.85
CA MET A 1 -25.90 62.50 48.79
C MET A 1 -25.70 62.10 47.33
N LEU A 2 -24.47 61.77 46.97
CA LEU A 2 -24.12 61.16 45.67
C LEU A 2 -23.92 59.67 45.92
N PRO A 3 -24.55 58.75 45.18
CA PRO A 3 -24.19 57.35 45.27
C PRO A 3 -22.97 57.05 44.41
N TRP A 4 -22.08 56.26 45.02
CA TRP A 4 -20.86 55.72 44.46
C TRP A 4 -21.07 54.89 43.20
N SER A 5 -20.10 55.01 42.30
CA SER A 5 -19.87 54.20 41.11
C SER A 5 -19.53 52.74 41.48
N ASN A 6 -20.26 51.78 40.89
CA ASN A 6 -19.95 50.36 40.98
C ASN A 6 -18.69 50.01 40.19
N SER A 7 -17.85 49.19 40.83
CA SER A 7 -16.59 48.66 40.28
C SER A 7 -16.85 47.58 39.24
N SER A 8 -16.26 47.75 38.07
CA SER A 8 -16.19 46.79 36.97
C SER A 8 -15.05 45.79 37.19
N ALA A 9 -15.30 44.74 37.96
CA ALA A 9 -14.45 43.55 37.96
C ALA A 9 -14.95 42.61 36.85
N THR A 10 -14.24 42.52 35.74
CA THR A 10 -14.44 41.45 34.77
C THR A 10 -14.00 40.14 35.43
N PRO A 11 -14.89 39.15 35.59
CA PRO A 11 -14.54 37.94 36.31
C PRO A 11 -13.64 37.09 35.42
N LEU A 12 -12.44 36.78 35.90
CA LEU A 12 -11.42 35.90 35.27
C LEU A 12 -12.03 34.63 34.63
N SER A 13 -13.16 34.15 35.18
CA SER A 13 -13.97 33.05 34.63
C SER A 13 -14.48 33.28 33.20
N GLN A 14 -14.84 34.51 32.80
CA GLN A 14 -15.33 34.80 31.44
C GLN A 14 -14.18 34.74 30.43
N LEU A 15 -12.99 35.22 30.80
CA LEU A 15 -11.81 35.14 29.94
C LEU A 15 -11.38 33.68 29.72
N LEU A 16 -11.37 32.87 30.79
CA LEU A 16 -11.07 31.45 30.71
C LEU A 16 -12.09 30.69 29.84
N SER A 17 -13.38 30.99 29.99
CA SER A 17 -14.44 30.35 29.19
C SER A 17 -14.32 30.70 27.70
N PHE A 18 -13.96 31.93 27.36
CA PHE A 18 -13.70 32.33 25.98
C PHE A 18 -12.48 31.62 25.38
N ILE A 19 -11.40 31.45 26.15
CA ILE A 19 -10.19 30.74 25.70
C ILE A 19 -10.48 29.26 25.43
N PHE A 20 -11.19 28.57 26.32
CA PHE A 20 -11.57 27.16 26.11
C PHE A 20 -12.49 26.97 24.91
N THR A 21 -13.46 27.87 24.72
CA THR A 21 -14.35 27.82 23.55
C THR A 21 -13.56 28.07 22.27
N PHE A 22 -12.68 29.08 22.24
CA PHE A 22 -11.86 29.39 21.07
C PHE A 22 -10.88 28.26 20.71
N LEU A 23 -10.25 27.61 21.70
CA LEU A 23 -9.39 26.44 21.49
C LEU A 23 -10.16 25.23 20.93
N SER A 24 -11.44 25.07 21.24
CA SER A 24 -12.27 23.98 20.71
C SER A 24 -12.73 24.20 19.25
N PHE A 25 -12.68 25.45 18.77
CA PHE A 25 -12.98 25.81 17.38
C PHE A 25 -11.72 25.96 16.50
N LEU A 26 -10.52 25.72 17.05
CA LEU A 26 -9.34 25.62 16.20
C LEU A 26 -9.51 24.40 15.27
N PRO A 27 -9.48 24.59 13.94
CA PRO A 27 -9.56 23.48 13.01
C PRO A 27 -8.41 22.52 13.32
N ARG A 28 -8.74 21.25 13.60
CA ARG A 28 -7.74 20.20 13.64
C ARG A 28 -7.21 20.06 12.23
N ILE A 29 -6.04 20.66 11.95
CA ILE A 29 -5.28 20.41 10.73
C ILE A 29 -4.87 18.94 10.80
N SER A 30 -5.66 18.07 10.19
CA SER A 30 -5.29 16.68 9.97
C SER A 30 -4.30 16.71 8.82
N TRP A 31 -3.02 16.57 9.14
CA TRP A 31 -1.99 16.32 8.14
C TRP A 31 -2.26 14.91 7.63
N ALA A 32 -2.99 14.79 6.51
CA ALA A 32 -2.97 13.55 5.76
C ALA A 32 -1.50 13.34 5.39
N LEU A 33 -0.90 12.23 5.83
CA LEU A 33 0.37 11.81 5.28
C LEU A 33 0.13 11.60 3.79
N ASP A 34 0.82 12.39 2.98
CA ASP A 34 0.60 12.41 1.55
C ASP A 34 1.29 11.18 0.96
N TRP A 35 0.51 10.22 0.50
CA TRP A 35 1.00 9.02 -0.16
C TRP A 35 1.25 9.29 -1.65
N ILE A 36 2.14 8.52 -2.28
CA ILE A 36 2.32 8.60 -3.73
C ILE A 36 1.13 7.94 -4.40
N ASP A 37 0.31 8.73 -5.07
CA ASP A 37 -0.61 8.25 -6.09
C ASP A 37 0.17 7.93 -7.37
N TYR A 38 -0.13 6.79 -7.99
CA TYR A 38 0.52 6.35 -9.22
C TYR A 38 -0.49 5.88 -10.26
N SER A 39 -0.11 6.09 -11.53
CA SER A 39 -0.86 5.61 -12.69
C SER A 39 -0.89 4.08 -12.72
N PRO A 40 -1.90 3.44 -13.35
CA PRO A 40 -1.90 2.00 -13.59
C PRO A 40 -0.66 1.53 -14.36
N ASP A 41 -0.10 2.35 -15.23
CA ASP A 41 1.10 2.05 -16.01
C ASP A 41 2.15 3.15 -15.84
N GLY A 42 3.43 2.78 -15.88
CA GLY A 42 4.53 3.73 -15.79
C GLY A 42 5.93 3.11 -15.76
N PHE A 43 6.88 3.88 -15.27
CA PHE A 43 8.26 3.47 -15.06
C PHE A 43 8.62 3.50 -13.58
N ALA A 44 9.50 2.58 -13.18
CA ALA A 44 9.96 2.43 -11.81
C ALA A 44 11.40 1.93 -11.79
N THR A 45 12.01 1.94 -10.61
CA THR A 45 13.17 1.08 -10.35
C THR A 45 12.73 -0.29 -9.85
N MET A 46 13.58 -1.28 -10.07
CA MET A 46 13.46 -2.59 -9.45
C MET A 46 14.80 -3.04 -8.89
N THR A 47 14.76 -3.54 -7.65
CA THR A 47 15.85 -4.26 -6.99
C THR A 47 15.41 -5.68 -6.66
N HIS A 48 16.26 -6.42 -5.95
CA HIS A 48 15.88 -7.68 -5.34
C HIS A 48 16.37 -7.79 -3.91
N TYR A 49 15.69 -8.64 -3.15
CA TYR A 49 16.03 -9.02 -1.79
C TYR A 49 15.68 -10.49 -1.54
N SER A 50 16.42 -11.12 -0.64
CA SER A 50 16.14 -12.49 -0.23
C SER A 50 15.00 -12.52 0.79
N LEU A 51 13.91 -13.21 0.44
CA LEU A 51 12.80 -13.48 1.32
C LEU A 51 12.73 -15.00 1.59
N PRO A 52 12.74 -15.46 2.85
CA PRO A 52 12.58 -16.88 3.14
C PRO A 52 11.24 -17.42 2.64
N GLU A 53 11.23 -18.65 2.12
CA GLU A 53 9.98 -19.33 1.81
C GLU A 53 9.11 -19.47 3.07
N ASN A 54 7.81 -19.34 2.88
CA ASN A 54 6.79 -19.35 3.93
C ASN A 54 6.91 -18.18 4.94
N PHE A 55 7.60 -17.10 4.60
CA PHE A 55 7.64 -15.90 5.43
C PHE A 55 6.32 -15.11 5.36
N ILE A 56 5.93 -14.50 6.48
CA ILE A 56 4.77 -13.61 6.56
C ILE A 56 5.28 -12.17 6.54
N ALA A 57 5.17 -11.54 5.37
CA ALA A 57 5.63 -10.18 5.08
C ALA A 57 4.67 -9.09 5.57
N ALA A 58 4.96 -7.81 5.32
CA ALA A 58 4.21 -6.67 5.87
C ALA A 58 2.71 -6.61 5.46
N CYS A 59 2.32 -7.29 4.37
CA CYS A 59 0.91 -7.46 3.99
C CYS A 59 0.23 -8.65 4.66
N GLY A 60 0.92 -9.41 5.53
CA GLY A 60 0.34 -10.52 6.30
C GLY A 60 -0.42 -11.52 5.43
N CYS A 61 0.02 -11.67 4.19
CA CYS A 61 -0.48 -12.68 3.27
C CYS A 61 -0.18 -14.07 3.83
N THR A 62 -0.96 -15.07 3.43
CA THR A 62 -0.66 -16.48 3.74
C THR A 62 0.79 -16.80 3.39
N SER A 63 1.48 -17.57 4.23
CA SER A 63 2.91 -17.87 4.03
C SER A 63 3.21 -18.47 2.67
N THR A 64 2.30 -19.29 2.13
CA THR A 64 2.39 -19.89 0.79
C THR A 64 2.46 -18.86 -0.34
N SER A 65 2.08 -17.59 -0.12
CA SER A 65 2.20 -16.55 -1.14
C SER A 65 3.64 -16.36 -1.61
N THR A 66 4.62 -16.61 -0.74
CA THR A 66 6.06 -16.50 -1.03
C THR A 66 6.60 -17.63 -1.93
N ASN A 67 5.80 -18.66 -2.20
CA ASN A 67 6.12 -19.70 -3.19
C ASN A 67 5.79 -19.27 -4.62
N TYR A 68 5.39 -18.01 -4.81
CA TYR A 68 5.02 -17.40 -6.09
C TYR A 68 5.70 -16.02 -6.19
N PRO A 69 5.76 -15.38 -7.38
CA PRO A 69 6.48 -14.12 -7.52
C PRO A 69 5.85 -13.01 -6.67
N THR A 70 6.58 -12.50 -5.68
CA THR A 70 6.14 -11.40 -4.83
C THR A 70 7.17 -10.28 -4.82
N ALA A 71 6.73 -9.09 -4.41
CA ALA A 71 7.62 -7.95 -4.26
C ALA A 71 7.22 -7.09 -3.04
N ALA A 72 8.20 -6.34 -2.55
CA ALA A 72 7.98 -5.21 -1.67
C ALA A 72 7.80 -3.93 -2.49
N MET A 73 6.96 -3.00 -2.04
CA MET A 73 6.80 -1.68 -2.68
C MET A 73 7.35 -0.58 -1.77
N ASN A 74 7.94 0.48 -2.32
CA ASN A 74 8.44 1.60 -1.52
C ASN A 74 7.33 2.22 -0.67
N GLN A 75 7.64 2.51 0.59
CA GLN A 75 6.70 2.93 1.64
C GLN A 75 5.64 3.93 1.19
N MET A 76 6.05 4.96 0.44
CA MET A 76 5.16 6.04 0.05
C MET A 76 4.14 5.62 -1.01
N ALA A 77 4.45 4.63 -1.86
CA ALA A 77 3.50 4.01 -2.80
C ALA A 77 2.81 2.77 -2.20
N TYR A 78 3.45 2.10 -1.23
CA TYR A 78 2.83 1.05 -0.44
C TYR A 78 1.62 1.57 0.35
N GLY A 79 1.75 2.79 0.87
CA GLY A 79 0.69 3.53 1.57
C GLY A 79 0.54 3.17 3.04
N SER A 80 1.62 2.73 3.69
CA SER A 80 1.71 2.49 5.13
C SER A 80 3.18 2.48 5.57
N SER A 81 3.47 2.89 6.81
CA SER A 81 4.82 2.90 7.39
C SER A 81 5.20 1.63 8.14
N THR A 82 4.25 0.71 8.37
CA THR A 82 4.45 -0.45 9.26
C THR A 82 3.93 -1.75 8.66
N SER A 83 2.62 -1.87 8.48
CA SER A 83 1.97 -3.08 7.98
C SER A 83 0.69 -2.74 7.26
N TYR A 84 0.32 -3.50 6.24
CA TYR A 84 -0.89 -3.34 5.42
C TYR A 84 -1.09 -1.93 4.86
N GLY A 85 -0.67 -1.75 3.60
CA GLY A 85 -1.01 -0.56 2.83
C GLY A 85 -1.98 -0.89 1.70
N PRO A 86 -2.62 0.11 1.05
CA PRO A 86 -3.49 -0.08 -0.10
C PRO A 86 -2.84 -0.85 -1.26
N ALA A 87 -1.50 -0.88 -1.35
CA ALA A 87 -0.79 -1.69 -2.32
C ALA A 87 -0.87 -3.21 -2.04
N CYS A 88 -1.17 -3.63 -0.82
CA CYS A 88 -1.22 -5.05 -0.46
C CYS A 88 -2.19 -5.85 -1.31
N GLY A 89 -1.70 -6.98 -1.84
CA GLY A 89 -2.47 -7.86 -2.70
C GLY A 89 -2.61 -7.38 -4.14
N GLN A 90 -2.20 -6.15 -4.49
CA GLN A 90 -2.20 -5.69 -5.88
C GLN A 90 -1.17 -6.46 -6.71
N CYS A 91 -1.46 -6.62 -7.99
CA CYS A 91 -0.58 -7.34 -8.92
C CYS A 91 -0.09 -6.44 -10.05
N PHE A 92 1.18 -6.61 -10.40
CA PHE A 92 1.84 -5.81 -11.43
C PHE A 92 2.63 -6.71 -12.37
N ASN A 93 2.56 -6.42 -13.66
CA ASN A 93 3.49 -6.94 -14.64
C ASN A 93 4.71 -6.03 -14.73
N LEU A 94 5.86 -6.50 -14.27
CA LEU A 94 7.13 -5.76 -14.26
C LEU A 94 8.00 -6.22 -15.42
N THR A 95 8.53 -5.30 -16.21
CA THR A 95 9.34 -5.60 -17.40
C THR A 95 10.71 -4.94 -17.34
N LEU A 96 11.77 -5.74 -17.46
CA LEU A 96 13.15 -5.24 -17.46
C LEU A 96 13.45 -4.41 -18.70
N LEU A 97 13.96 -3.19 -18.51
CA LEU A 97 14.37 -2.30 -19.60
C LEU A 97 15.90 -2.23 -19.73
N ASN A 98 16.58 -1.83 -18.65
CA ASN A 98 18.04 -1.72 -18.64
C ASN A 98 18.58 -1.65 -17.21
N SER A 99 19.85 -2.02 -17.01
CA SER A 99 20.59 -1.57 -15.83
C SER A 99 21.40 -0.32 -16.18
N PHE A 100 21.21 0.73 -15.40
CA PHE A 100 21.79 2.06 -15.66
C PHE A 100 23.02 2.37 -14.81
N LEU A 101 23.31 1.57 -13.79
CA LEU A 101 24.52 1.73 -12.97
C LEU A 101 25.75 1.01 -13.55
N SER A 102 25.54 0.06 -14.46
CA SER A 102 26.65 -0.57 -15.17
C SER A 102 27.30 0.41 -16.15
N ASN A 103 28.59 0.20 -16.44
CA ASN A 103 29.33 1.04 -17.38
C ASN A 103 29.95 0.18 -18.50
N PRO A 104 29.44 0.26 -19.75
CA PRO A 104 28.25 1.01 -20.20
C PRO A 104 26.93 0.45 -19.61
N PRO A 105 25.82 1.21 -19.66
CA PRO A 105 24.50 0.69 -19.28
C PRO A 105 24.16 -0.61 -20.01
N PHE A 106 23.61 -1.59 -19.30
CA PHE A 106 23.30 -2.91 -19.83
C PHE A 106 21.86 -2.94 -20.35
N TYR A 107 21.71 -3.31 -21.62
CA TYR A 107 20.43 -3.52 -22.26
C TYR A 107 20.30 -5.01 -22.61
N PRO A 108 19.29 -5.72 -22.06
CA PRO A 108 19.12 -7.14 -22.32
C PRO A 108 18.66 -7.37 -23.76
N ASN A 109 19.24 -8.37 -24.43
CA ASN A 109 18.83 -8.77 -25.78
C ASN A 109 17.42 -9.39 -25.82
N VAL A 110 16.97 -9.95 -24.69
CA VAL A 110 15.65 -10.53 -24.51
C VAL A 110 14.99 -9.82 -23.34
N THR A 111 13.87 -9.16 -23.61
CA THR A 111 13.04 -8.54 -22.58
C THR A 111 12.40 -9.62 -21.71
N LYS A 112 12.57 -9.52 -20.40
CA LYS A 112 11.94 -10.41 -19.42
C LYS A 112 10.91 -9.64 -18.61
N SER A 113 9.80 -10.32 -18.31
CA SER A 113 8.72 -9.78 -17.50
C SER A 113 8.25 -10.79 -16.47
N VAL A 114 7.72 -10.31 -15.35
CA VAL A 114 7.15 -11.13 -14.29
C VAL A 114 5.91 -10.45 -13.72
N VAL A 115 4.83 -11.22 -13.54
CA VAL A 115 3.66 -10.75 -12.81
C VAL A 115 3.89 -11.05 -11.34
N ILE A 116 3.95 -10.01 -10.51
CA ILE A 116 4.13 -10.13 -9.06
C ILE A 116 2.85 -9.79 -8.33
N LYS A 117 2.77 -10.21 -7.06
CA LYS A 117 1.85 -9.67 -6.06
C LYS A 117 2.63 -8.88 -5.01
N ILE A 118 2.12 -7.72 -4.61
CA ILE A 118 2.70 -6.95 -3.50
C ILE A 118 2.31 -7.62 -2.19
N THR A 119 3.32 -8.12 -1.48
CA THR A 119 3.14 -8.77 -0.18
C THR A 119 3.96 -8.12 0.92
N ASP A 120 4.85 -7.19 0.59
CA ASP A 120 5.77 -6.60 1.54
C ASP A 120 5.96 -5.09 1.37
N LEU A 121 6.58 -4.49 2.38
CA LEU A 121 6.93 -3.09 2.46
C LEU A 121 8.44 -2.95 2.24
N CYS A 122 8.85 -2.07 1.33
CA CYS A 122 10.22 -1.54 1.32
C CYS A 122 10.24 -0.22 2.11
N PRO A 123 10.77 -0.21 3.35
CA PRO A 123 10.66 0.94 4.25
C PRO A 123 11.33 2.19 3.69
N LEU A 124 10.83 3.36 4.08
CA LEU A 124 11.42 4.63 3.71
C LEU A 124 12.84 4.71 4.27
N SER A 125 13.81 4.89 3.38
CA SER A 125 15.23 5.00 3.73
C SER A 125 15.75 6.41 3.47
N HIS A 126 16.86 6.80 4.11
CA HIS A 126 17.52 8.07 3.81
C HIS A 126 18.20 8.07 2.43
N SER A 127 18.53 6.90 1.91
CA SER A 127 19.22 6.71 0.63
C SER A 127 18.83 5.37 -0.01
N GLY A 128 19.10 5.20 -1.30
CA GLY A 128 18.77 3.99 -2.05
C GLY A 128 17.54 4.17 -2.93
N TRP A 129 16.76 3.11 -3.08
CA TRP A 129 15.72 3.03 -4.12
C TRP A 129 14.31 3.24 -3.58
N CYS A 130 14.09 3.00 -2.28
CA CYS A 130 12.79 3.16 -1.62
C CYS A 130 12.62 4.52 -0.91
N ASN A 131 13.51 5.48 -1.18
CA ASN A 131 13.50 6.81 -0.55
C ASN A 131 12.62 7.84 -1.28
N ALA A 132 11.87 7.45 -2.31
CA ALA A 132 10.95 8.34 -3.00
C ALA A 132 9.83 8.83 -2.05
N THR A 133 9.47 10.10 -2.19
CA THR A 133 8.38 10.74 -1.44
C THR A 133 7.50 11.55 -2.39
N THR A 134 6.39 12.10 -1.90
CA THR A 134 5.58 13.05 -2.68
C THR A 134 6.34 14.31 -3.10
N HIS A 135 7.45 14.62 -2.44
CA HIS A 135 8.29 15.78 -2.73
C HIS A 135 9.39 15.49 -3.75
N GLY A 136 9.67 14.23 -4.08
CA GLY A 136 10.72 13.91 -5.05
C GLY A 136 10.96 12.42 -5.26
N PRO A 137 11.51 12.06 -6.43
CA PRO A 137 11.80 10.68 -6.80
C PRO A 137 13.00 10.11 -6.02
N ASN A 138 13.23 8.80 -6.19
CA ASN A 138 14.43 8.12 -5.71
C ASN A 138 15.69 8.51 -6.49
N ALA A 139 16.83 7.90 -6.15
CA ALA A 139 18.13 8.19 -6.74
C ALA A 139 18.21 7.97 -8.27
N ALA A 140 17.28 7.23 -8.87
CA ALA A 140 17.20 7.01 -10.31
C ALA A 140 16.16 7.90 -11.01
N GLY A 141 15.48 8.80 -10.29
CA GLY A 141 14.46 9.67 -10.86
C GLY A 141 13.06 9.04 -10.94
N HIS A 142 12.83 7.90 -10.27
CA HIS A 142 11.52 7.24 -10.23
C HIS A 142 10.80 7.41 -8.88
N TYR A 143 9.47 7.51 -8.89
CA TYR A 143 8.66 7.59 -7.67
C TYR A 143 8.35 6.23 -7.06
N LEU A 144 8.47 5.17 -7.86
CA LEU A 144 8.18 3.80 -7.47
C LEU A 144 9.45 2.96 -7.47
N ASN A 145 9.57 2.08 -6.47
CA ASN A 145 10.51 0.97 -6.47
C ASN A 145 9.79 -0.32 -6.08
N PHE A 146 10.05 -1.36 -6.85
CA PHE A 146 9.67 -2.74 -6.52
C PHE A 146 10.92 -3.48 -6.07
N ASP A 147 10.92 -4.04 -4.87
CA ASP A 147 11.97 -4.94 -4.41
C ASP A 147 11.50 -6.38 -4.63
N LEU A 148 12.02 -7.04 -5.65
CA LEU A 148 11.57 -8.38 -6.04
C LEU A 148 12.08 -9.41 -5.02
N ALA A 149 11.21 -10.28 -4.52
CA ALA A 149 11.62 -11.41 -3.70
C ALA A 149 12.36 -12.43 -4.58
N TRP A 150 13.69 -12.30 -4.65
CA TRP A 150 14.56 -13.08 -5.50
C TRP A 150 15.94 -13.28 -4.84
N PRO A 151 16.55 -14.47 -4.93
CA PRO A 151 16.10 -15.67 -5.63
C PRO A 151 14.83 -16.28 -5.03
N SER A 152 14.02 -16.93 -5.88
CA SER A 152 12.78 -17.61 -5.48
C SER A 152 12.57 -18.86 -6.37
N SER A 153 11.88 -19.88 -5.86
CA SER A 153 11.56 -21.10 -6.60
C SER A 153 10.58 -20.87 -7.76
N SER A 154 9.84 -19.77 -7.75
CA SER A 154 8.85 -19.41 -8.79
C SER A 154 9.35 -18.39 -9.82
N ILE A 155 10.59 -17.91 -9.68
CA ILE A 155 11.18 -16.95 -10.61
C ILE A 155 12.44 -17.59 -11.20
N PRO A 156 12.61 -17.65 -12.53
CA PRO A 156 13.80 -18.23 -13.13
C PRO A 156 15.10 -17.60 -12.58
N ASN A 157 16.11 -18.44 -12.31
CA ASN A 157 17.42 -17.99 -11.82
C ASN A 157 18.12 -17.02 -12.79
N ASP A 158 17.74 -17.01 -14.06
CA ASP A 158 18.28 -16.12 -15.07
C ASP A 158 17.40 -14.87 -15.29
N PHE A 159 16.37 -14.63 -14.44
CA PHE A 159 15.44 -13.51 -14.59
C PHE A 159 16.13 -12.16 -14.67
N PHE A 160 17.20 -11.96 -13.90
CA PHE A 160 18.13 -10.84 -14.06
C PHE A 160 19.27 -11.26 -15.01
N PRO A 161 19.19 -10.95 -16.32
CA PRO A 161 20.23 -11.35 -17.26
C PRO A 161 21.51 -10.55 -17.04
N SER A 162 22.64 -11.15 -17.37
CA SER A 162 23.96 -10.53 -17.29
C SER A 162 24.88 -10.89 -18.44
N ASN A 163 25.99 -10.17 -18.54
CA ASN A 163 27.11 -10.47 -19.43
C ASN A 163 28.40 -10.43 -18.60
N GLU A 164 28.55 -11.43 -17.74
CA GLU A 164 29.70 -11.54 -16.83
C GLU A 164 31.05 -11.46 -17.55
N PRO A 165 31.28 -12.07 -18.73
CA PRO A 165 32.55 -11.93 -19.45
C PRO A 165 32.91 -10.47 -19.80
N PHE A 166 31.90 -9.61 -19.98
CA PHE A 166 32.11 -8.20 -20.31
C PHE A 166 32.14 -7.28 -19.08
N TYR A 167 31.24 -7.49 -18.12
CA TYR A 167 31.10 -6.63 -16.93
C TYR A 167 31.92 -7.09 -15.72
N GLY A 168 32.28 -8.37 -15.63
CA GLY A 168 32.98 -8.97 -14.50
C GLY A 168 32.09 -9.32 -13.31
N TYR A 169 30.77 -9.26 -13.45
CA TYR A 169 29.80 -9.63 -12.42
C TYR A 169 28.46 -10.04 -13.05
N THR A 170 27.66 -10.80 -12.31
CA THR A 170 26.38 -11.37 -12.77
C THR A 170 25.15 -10.61 -12.28
N ASP A 171 25.29 -9.74 -11.27
CA ASP A 171 24.19 -9.00 -10.68
C ASP A 171 24.43 -7.50 -10.78
N PHE A 172 23.55 -6.81 -11.51
CA PHE A 172 23.60 -5.36 -11.65
C PHE A 172 22.95 -4.59 -10.49
N GLY A 173 22.27 -5.29 -9.58
CA GLY A 173 21.64 -4.75 -8.38
C GLY A 173 20.35 -3.96 -8.61
N VAL A 174 20.33 -3.05 -9.60
CA VAL A 174 19.17 -2.19 -9.90
C VAL A 174 18.89 -2.11 -11.40
N TRP A 175 17.60 -2.05 -11.71
CA TRP A 175 17.07 -1.99 -13.05
C TRP A 175 16.06 -0.86 -13.20
N ASN A 176 16.06 -0.20 -14.36
CA ASN A 176 14.87 0.50 -14.83
C ASN A 176 13.89 -0.54 -15.35
N ILE A 177 12.62 -0.37 -14.98
CA ILE A 177 11.52 -1.21 -15.44
C ILE A 177 10.37 -0.38 -15.96
N SER A 178 9.53 -0.96 -16.82
CA SER A 178 8.15 -0.54 -16.96
C SER A 178 7.27 -1.42 -16.09
N TYR A 179 6.21 -0.84 -15.52
CA TYR A 179 5.21 -1.58 -14.77
C TYR A 179 3.82 -1.33 -15.37
N GLN A 180 2.95 -2.32 -15.18
CA GLN A 180 1.53 -2.26 -15.48
C GLN A 180 0.76 -2.95 -14.36
N SER A 181 -0.20 -2.27 -13.76
CA SER A 181 -1.18 -2.86 -12.86
C SER A 181 -2.05 -3.83 -13.67
N VAL A 182 -2.15 -5.07 -13.19
CA VAL A 182 -2.90 -6.14 -13.85
C VAL A 182 -3.84 -6.80 -12.86
N SER A 183 -4.88 -7.46 -13.36
CA SER A 183 -5.64 -8.37 -12.51
C SER A 183 -4.73 -9.46 -11.98
N CYS A 184 -4.86 -9.78 -10.69
CA CYS A 184 -4.16 -10.89 -10.06
C CYS A 184 -4.54 -12.24 -10.63
N THR A 185 -5.57 -12.35 -11.47
CA THR A 185 -5.82 -13.55 -12.28
C THR A 185 -4.63 -13.93 -13.18
N ASN A 186 -3.73 -12.98 -13.48
CA ASN A 186 -2.48 -13.21 -14.21
C ASN A 186 -1.31 -13.60 -13.31
N TRP A 187 -1.45 -13.51 -11.98
CA TRP A 187 -0.41 -13.91 -11.04
C TRP A 187 -0.43 -15.43 -10.85
N GLU A 188 0.74 -16.07 -10.88
CA GLU A 188 0.87 -17.53 -10.86
C GLU A 188 0.17 -18.18 -9.65
N GLY A 189 0.23 -17.54 -8.48
CA GLY A 189 -0.40 -18.02 -7.25
C GLY A 189 -1.93 -17.88 -7.22
N TRP A 190 -2.57 -17.29 -8.24
CA TRP A 190 -4.00 -16.97 -8.24
C TRP A 190 -4.92 -18.17 -8.03
N ASN A 191 -4.62 -19.30 -8.68
CA ASN A 191 -5.46 -20.49 -8.59
C ASN A 191 -5.12 -21.37 -7.38
N HIS A 192 -4.28 -20.88 -6.47
CA HIS A 192 -3.83 -21.61 -5.29
C HIS A 192 -4.42 -20.97 -4.04
N ALA A 193 -5.53 -21.52 -3.55
CA ALA A 193 -6.24 -21.00 -2.39
C ALA A 193 -5.33 -20.79 -1.15
N ALA A 194 -4.32 -21.65 -0.98
CA ALA A 194 -3.35 -21.56 0.12
C ALA A 194 -2.41 -20.34 0.04
N ALA A 195 -2.29 -19.71 -1.13
CA ALA A 195 -1.47 -18.53 -1.42
C ALA A 195 -2.28 -17.22 -1.51
N LEU A 196 -3.59 -17.31 -1.28
CA LEU A 196 -4.50 -16.17 -1.25
C LEU A 196 -4.87 -15.81 0.18
N GLY A 197 -5.29 -14.57 0.39
CA GLY A 197 -5.80 -14.10 1.66
C GLY A 197 -4.72 -13.81 2.70
N SER A 198 -5.20 -13.43 3.88
CA SER A 198 -4.38 -13.13 5.04
C SER A 198 -4.27 -14.30 6.02
N VAL A 199 -3.21 -14.31 6.81
CA VAL A 199 -3.03 -15.29 7.88
C VAL A 199 -4.09 -15.07 8.96
N ALA A 200 -4.91 -16.09 9.23
CA ALA A 200 -6.05 -15.99 10.14
C ALA A 200 -5.68 -15.64 11.60
N ASN A 201 -4.54 -16.14 12.10
CA ASN A 201 -4.11 -15.90 13.48
C ASN A 201 -3.61 -14.47 13.73
N LEU A 202 -3.42 -13.67 12.68
CA LEU A 202 -3.09 -12.24 12.79
C LEU A 202 -4.35 -11.37 12.91
N GLY A 203 -5.55 -11.93 12.75
CA GLY A 203 -6.82 -11.21 12.92
C GLY A 203 -6.90 -9.94 12.06
N TYR A 204 -7.30 -8.82 12.67
CA TYR A 204 -7.32 -7.48 12.06
C TYR A 204 -5.93 -6.84 11.94
N SER A 205 -4.89 -7.54 12.33
CA SER A 205 -3.52 -7.17 12.01
C SER A 205 -3.08 -7.91 10.77
N ALA A 206 -3.99 -8.24 9.82
CA ALA A 206 -3.68 -8.73 8.49
C ALA A 206 -4.66 -8.25 7.38
N CYS A 207 -4.13 -7.90 6.20
CA CYS A 207 -4.91 -7.58 5.01
C CYS A 207 -4.14 -7.91 3.72
N CYS A 208 -4.59 -8.94 3.00
CA CYS A 208 -4.03 -9.38 1.74
C CYS A 208 -5.13 -9.87 0.80
N PRO A 209 -5.80 -8.96 0.09
CA PRO A 209 -6.84 -9.29 -0.86
C PRO A 209 -6.31 -10.20 -1.99
N GLY A 210 -7.16 -11.10 -2.48
CA GLY A 210 -6.82 -11.98 -3.59
C GLY A 210 -6.57 -11.23 -4.90
N ASN A 211 -7.48 -10.30 -5.24
CA ASN A 211 -7.50 -9.50 -6.47
C ASN A 211 -8.22 -8.17 -6.19
N PRO A 212 -7.56 -7.22 -5.51
CA PRO A 212 -8.15 -5.92 -5.21
C PRO A 212 -8.43 -5.14 -6.50
N THR A 213 -9.55 -4.42 -6.57
CA THR A 213 -9.87 -3.57 -7.74
C THR A 213 -9.57 -2.09 -7.51
N GLY A 214 -8.93 -1.74 -6.39
CA GLY A 214 -8.73 -0.36 -5.96
C GLY A 214 -9.97 0.28 -5.33
N ASN A 215 -11.03 -0.50 -5.05
CA ASN A 215 -12.18 0.00 -4.31
C ASN A 215 -11.94 -0.13 -2.80
N THR A 216 -12.57 0.72 -1.99
CA THR A 216 -12.34 0.73 -0.53
C THR A 216 -12.81 -0.53 0.20
N ASN A 217 -13.62 -1.38 -0.44
CA ASN A 217 -14.17 -2.60 0.17
C ASN A 217 -13.24 -3.81 -0.03
N ASP A 218 -12.36 -3.78 -1.02
CA ASP A 218 -11.43 -4.86 -1.35
C ASP A 218 -9.96 -4.44 -1.33
N THR A 219 -9.68 -3.19 -0.98
CA THR A 219 -8.34 -2.64 -0.82
C THR A 219 -8.04 -2.46 0.66
N CYS A 220 -6.82 -2.78 1.07
CA CYS A 220 -6.41 -2.59 2.46
C CYS A 220 -6.42 -1.12 2.85
N PRO A 221 -6.79 -0.78 4.09
CA PRO A 221 -6.65 0.58 4.56
C PRO A 221 -5.17 0.95 4.59
N SER A 222 -4.90 2.24 4.44
CA SER A 222 -3.60 2.79 4.82
C SER A 222 -3.47 2.74 6.34
N TYR A 223 -2.73 1.75 6.86
CA TYR A 223 -2.35 1.78 8.26
C TYR A 223 -1.07 2.62 8.42
N SER A 224 -1.25 3.93 8.47
CA SER A 224 -0.31 4.82 9.16
C SER A 224 -1.10 5.68 10.15
N ASP A 225 -0.69 5.63 11.40
CA ASP A 225 -0.84 6.64 12.47
C ASP A 225 -2.23 7.21 12.81
N ASN A 226 -3.34 6.92 12.10
CA ASN A 226 -4.63 7.56 12.45
C ASN A 226 -5.97 6.88 12.09
N ASN A 227 -6.11 5.77 11.34
CA ASN A 227 -7.46 5.24 11.02
C ASN A 227 -7.59 3.72 10.79
N GLY A 228 -8.65 3.13 11.37
CA GLY A 228 -9.46 2.05 10.78
C GLY A 228 -9.11 0.59 11.10
N ILE A 229 -10.15 -0.24 11.25
CA ILE A 229 -10.06 -1.72 11.26
C ILE A 229 -9.98 -2.19 9.80
N PRO A 230 -8.99 -3.00 9.39
CA PRO A 230 -8.91 -3.51 8.02
C PRO A 230 -10.07 -4.46 7.68
N PRO A 231 -10.41 -4.59 6.38
CA PRO A 231 -11.38 -5.58 5.93
C PRO A 231 -10.87 -6.99 6.27
N ASP A 232 -11.78 -7.86 6.70
CA ASP A 232 -11.44 -9.27 6.94
C ASP A 232 -11.18 -9.96 5.60
N THR A 233 -9.91 -10.27 5.34
CA THR A 233 -9.46 -10.94 4.11
C THR A 233 -9.19 -12.43 4.31
N GLN A 234 -9.49 -12.99 5.49
CA GLN A 234 -9.26 -14.41 5.82
C GLN A 234 -10.08 -15.37 4.94
N THR A 235 -11.17 -14.88 4.34
CA THR A 235 -12.12 -15.66 3.52
C THR A 235 -12.04 -15.37 2.02
N SER A 236 -11.04 -14.61 1.56
CA SER A 236 -10.91 -14.27 0.12
C SER A 236 -10.56 -15.46 -0.79
N GLY A 237 -10.51 -16.68 -0.24
CA GLY A 237 -10.73 -17.91 -0.99
C GLY A 237 -12.20 -18.08 -1.38
N PHE A 238 -12.55 -17.63 -2.60
CA PHE A 238 -13.78 -17.98 -3.32
C PHE A 238 -15.10 -17.84 -2.54
N ALA A 239 -15.67 -16.63 -2.53
CA ALA A 239 -17.11 -16.46 -2.36
C ALA A 239 -17.64 -15.50 -3.43
N ILE A 240 -18.38 -16.05 -4.40
CA ILE A 240 -19.30 -15.29 -5.24
C ILE A 240 -20.39 -14.78 -4.29
N SER A 241 -20.22 -13.59 -3.72
CA SER A 241 -21.24 -12.98 -2.84
C SER A 241 -22.12 -12.04 -3.64
N SER A 242 -23.09 -12.61 -4.34
CA SER A 242 -24.33 -11.92 -4.68
C SER A 242 -25.16 -11.72 -3.41
N SER A 243 -24.92 -10.60 -2.71
CA SER A 243 -25.82 -10.13 -1.66
C SER A 243 -26.26 -8.70 -1.97
N ILE A 244 -27.35 -8.59 -2.72
CA ILE A 244 -28.12 -7.34 -2.84
C ILE A 244 -28.71 -7.05 -1.47
N SER A 245 -28.17 -6.05 -0.77
CA SER A 245 -28.69 -5.61 0.52
C SER A 245 -29.92 -4.72 0.30
N PHE A 246 -31.12 -5.30 0.48
CA PHE A 246 -32.41 -4.59 0.42
C PHE A 246 -32.74 -3.83 1.72
N LEU A 247 -31.75 -3.15 2.31
CA LEU A 247 -31.90 -2.51 3.63
C LEU A 247 -31.97 -0.97 3.69
N PRO A 248 -32.21 -0.19 2.61
CA PRO A 248 -32.61 1.22 2.77
C PRO A 248 -34.10 1.49 2.56
N ILE A 249 -34.94 0.50 2.19
CA ILE A 249 -36.35 0.77 1.85
C ILE A 249 -37.29 0.78 3.07
N VAL A 250 -36.90 0.14 4.19
CA VAL A 250 -37.80 0.03 5.36
C VAL A 250 -37.79 1.29 6.25
N THR A 251 -36.78 2.14 6.18
CA THR A 251 -36.73 3.37 6.99
C THR A 251 -37.57 4.52 6.44
N LEU A 252 -37.97 4.49 5.17
CA LEU A 252 -38.83 5.52 4.59
C LEU A 252 -40.33 5.31 4.90
N ALA A 253 -40.75 4.09 5.24
CA ALA A 253 -42.15 3.77 5.52
C ALA A 253 -42.59 4.19 6.95
N VAL A 254 -41.65 4.31 7.89
CA VAL A 254 -41.98 4.65 9.28
C VAL A 254 -42.12 6.16 9.48
N SER A 255 -41.44 7.01 8.69
CA SER A 255 -41.58 8.47 8.82
C SER A 255 -42.87 9.02 8.23
N LEU A 256 -43.51 8.29 7.30
CA LEU A 256 -44.79 8.68 6.70
C LEU A 256 -46.01 8.34 7.58
N LEU A 257 -45.88 7.40 8.52
CA LEU A 257 -46.97 7.07 9.45
C LEU A 257 -47.06 8.04 10.64
N SER A 258 -45.97 8.71 11.00
CA SER A 258 -45.92 9.72 12.08
C SER A 258 -46.44 11.12 11.70
N HIS A 259 -46.93 11.30 10.47
CA HIS A 259 -47.58 12.53 10.02
C HIS A 259 -49.08 12.35 9.67
N MET A 260 -49.66 11.19 10.00
CA MET A 260 -51.07 10.87 9.76
C MET A 260 -51.82 10.43 11.03
N LEU A 261 -51.26 10.69 12.21
CA LEU A 261 -51.92 10.56 13.52
C LEU A 261 -51.77 11.85 14.32
#